data_AF-A0A7R9YX46-F1
#
_entry.id   AF-A0A7R9YX46-F1
#
_cell.length_a   1.000
_cell.length_b   1.000
_cell.length_c   1.000
_cell.angle_alpha   90.00
_cell.angle_beta   90.00
_cell.angle_gamma   90.00
#
_symmetry.space_group_name_H-M   'P 1'
#
loop_
_entity.id
_entity.type
_entity.pdbx_description
1 polymer ?
#
loop_
_entity_poly.entity_id
_entity_poly.type
_entity_poly.pdbx_seq_one_letter_code
_entity_poly.pdbx_strand_id
1 'polypeptide(L)'
;VAFHSLINDIKTSDVSEEYGGMVLVCGSPGEVANDPQLGALFSVENRLQSFVSRLNANQQKSDIFWSIAFKAEDQLGQRSVWNMLQILTVVPPNIDAFKETEVYAVYADILGRHIFGNYLDLLLEVSYSALQGEHLTYVGGKSHAYIYEKEGRLSAPDENWPREVMQLFSIGLFKLNEDGTPELDENGVEQATYGNEDIMSFARGWTGFLRHPSRGNIESHDGQSRVDPMHINPEYRDRFP
;
A
#
# COMPACT_ATOMS: atom_id res chain seq x y z
N VAL A 1 -0.53 0.88 -16.60
CA VAL A 1 -1.64 -0.09 -16.68
C VAL A 1 -1.35 -1.17 -15.64
N ALA A 2 -1.42 -0.83 -14.36
CA ALA A 2 -1.66 -1.84 -13.35
C ALA A 2 -3.11 -2.25 -13.45
N PHE A 3 -3.35 -3.54 -13.26
CA PHE A 3 -4.56 -4.25 -12.80
C PHE A 3 -5.95 -3.85 -13.35
N HIS A 4 -6.16 -2.60 -13.73
CA HIS A 4 -7.08 -2.18 -14.79
C HIS A 4 -6.93 -3.00 -16.09
N SER A 5 -5.77 -3.66 -16.29
CA SER A 5 -5.54 -4.67 -17.32
C SER A 5 -5.21 -6.04 -16.75
N LEU A 6 -5.95 -6.52 -15.74
CA LEU A 6 -6.58 -7.81 -16.01
C LEU A 6 -7.27 -7.61 -17.35
N ILE A 7 -6.73 -8.24 -18.40
CA ILE A 7 -7.23 -8.09 -19.77
C ILE A 7 -8.75 -8.11 -19.64
N ASN A 8 -9.49 -7.21 -20.28
CA ASN A 8 -10.95 -7.35 -20.34
C ASN A 8 -11.36 -8.74 -20.92
N ASP A 9 -10.39 -9.51 -21.45
CA ASP A 9 -10.45 -10.89 -21.93
C ASP A 9 -9.91 -11.94 -20.95
N ILE A 10 -9.39 -11.56 -19.79
CA ILE A 10 -9.37 -12.41 -18.60
C ILE A 10 -10.56 -11.93 -17.80
N LYS A 11 -11.75 -12.26 -18.31
CA LYS A 11 -12.97 -12.07 -17.53
C LYS A 11 -12.79 -12.90 -16.26
N THR A 12 -13.46 -12.48 -15.21
CA THR A 12 -13.58 -13.26 -13.98
C THR A 12 -13.98 -14.72 -14.23
N SER A 13 -14.67 -14.98 -15.36
CA SER A 13 -14.96 -16.32 -15.89
C SER A 13 -13.74 -17.09 -16.40
N ASP A 14 -12.76 -16.46 -17.07
CA ASP A 14 -11.60 -17.14 -17.65
C ASP A 14 -10.59 -17.56 -16.57
N VAL A 15 -10.42 -16.73 -15.52
CA VAL A 15 -9.69 -17.13 -14.30
C VAL A 15 -10.43 -18.26 -13.57
N SER A 16 -11.75 -18.16 -13.45
CA SER A 16 -12.60 -19.19 -12.84
C SER A 16 -12.55 -20.51 -13.63
N GLU A 17 -12.43 -20.47 -14.96
CA GLU A 17 -12.33 -21.67 -15.81
C GLU A 17 -10.93 -22.30 -15.77
N GLU A 18 -9.87 -21.48 -15.75
CA GLU A 18 -8.49 -21.97 -15.72
C GLU A 18 -8.06 -22.46 -14.32
N TYR A 19 -8.54 -21.79 -13.28
CA TYR A 19 -8.14 -22.03 -11.89
C TYR A 19 -9.29 -22.48 -10.99
N GLY A 20 -10.44 -22.88 -11.52
CA GLY A 20 -11.57 -23.47 -10.78
C GLY A 20 -11.94 -22.69 -9.52
N GLY A 21 -12.81 -21.70 -9.59
CA GLY A 21 -13.24 -21.05 -8.35
C GLY A 21 -14.02 -19.77 -8.51
N MET A 22 -14.57 -19.31 -7.39
CA MET A 22 -15.39 -18.10 -7.33
C MET A 22 -14.61 -16.87 -7.83
N VAL A 23 -15.35 -16.05 -8.58
CA VAL A 23 -14.99 -14.83 -9.33
C VAL A 23 -13.96 -13.96 -8.61
N LEU A 24 -12.86 -13.65 -9.32
CA LEU A 24 -11.92 -12.59 -8.98
C LEU A 24 -12.66 -11.24 -8.96
N VAL A 25 -12.94 -10.71 -7.78
CA VAL A 25 -13.55 -9.40 -7.66
C VAL A 25 -12.47 -8.49 -7.11
N CYS A 26 -11.86 -7.70 -7.99
CA CYS A 26 -10.97 -6.65 -7.54
C CYS A 26 -11.82 -5.41 -7.19
N GLY A 27 -11.77 -5.00 -5.92
CA GLY A 27 -12.49 -3.84 -5.39
C GLY A 27 -11.81 -2.49 -5.64
N SER A 28 -10.83 -2.41 -6.56
CA SER A 28 -10.09 -1.18 -6.81
C SER A 28 -10.94 -0.12 -7.52
N PRO A 29 -10.65 1.18 -7.32
CA PRO A 29 -11.40 2.25 -7.97
C PRO A 29 -11.37 2.12 -9.50
N GLY A 30 -12.53 1.82 -10.11
CA GLY A 30 -12.69 1.72 -11.55
C GLY A 30 -12.70 0.29 -12.12
N GLU A 31 -12.57 -0.74 -11.28
CA GLU A 31 -12.84 -2.12 -11.68
C GLU A 31 -14.35 -2.46 -11.59
N VAL A 32 -14.78 -3.41 -12.42
CA VAL A 32 -16.20 -3.75 -12.60
C VAL A 32 -16.90 -4.07 -11.28
N ALA A 33 -18.12 -3.52 -11.14
CA ALA A 33 -18.97 -3.74 -9.98
C ALA A 33 -19.18 -5.23 -9.73
N ASN A 34 -18.81 -5.70 -8.54
CA ASN A 34 -19.14 -7.04 -8.09
C ASN A 34 -20.66 -7.21 -7.97
N ASP A 35 -21.16 -8.40 -8.27
CA ASP A 35 -22.50 -8.82 -7.83
C ASP A 35 -22.49 -8.98 -6.30
N PRO A 36 -23.23 -8.14 -5.54
CA PRO A 36 -23.28 -8.22 -4.08
C PRO A 36 -23.83 -9.53 -3.52
N GLN A 37 -24.50 -10.35 -4.34
CA GLN A 37 -25.06 -11.62 -3.92
C GLN A 37 -24.03 -12.76 -3.92
N LEU A 38 -22.94 -12.62 -4.68
CA LEU A 38 -21.96 -13.69 -4.86
C LEU A 38 -20.88 -13.69 -3.78
N GLY A 39 -20.69 -12.56 -3.07
CA GLY A 39 -19.64 -12.40 -2.08
C GLY A 39 -18.24 -12.46 -2.70
N ALA A 40 -17.25 -11.85 -2.05
CA ALA A 40 -15.85 -11.99 -2.44
C ALA A 40 -15.26 -13.15 -1.64
N LEU A 41 -15.11 -14.32 -2.27
CA LEU A 41 -14.38 -15.44 -1.70
C LEU A 41 -13.40 -15.94 -2.75
N PHE A 42 -12.13 -15.60 -2.55
CA PHE A 42 -11.02 -16.09 -3.36
C PHE A 42 -10.84 -17.59 -3.10
N SER A 43 -11.48 -18.41 -3.94
CA SER A 43 -11.18 -19.83 -4.02
C SER A 43 -10.44 -20.08 -5.34
N VAL A 44 -9.25 -20.65 -5.26
CA VAL A 44 -8.43 -21.02 -6.41
C VAL A 44 -8.29 -22.55 -6.36
N GLU A 45 -8.95 -23.27 -7.26
CA GLU A 45 -8.90 -24.72 -7.42
C GLU A 45 -8.34 -25.12 -8.80
N ASN A 46 -7.05 -25.39 -8.89
CA ASN A 46 -6.41 -25.93 -10.08
C ASN A 46 -6.06 -27.42 -9.91
N ARG A 47 -5.63 -28.09 -11.00
CA ARG A 47 -5.28 -29.53 -11.00
C ARG A 47 -4.18 -29.92 -10.00
N LEU A 48 -3.40 -28.97 -9.49
CA LEU A 48 -2.29 -29.20 -8.57
C LEU A 48 -2.61 -28.73 -7.14
N GLN A 49 -3.55 -27.81 -6.95
CA GLN A 49 -3.84 -27.15 -5.68
C GLN A 49 -5.31 -26.74 -5.57
N SER A 50 -5.94 -27.10 -4.44
CA SER A 50 -7.29 -26.69 -4.06
C SER A 50 -7.20 -25.72 -2.87
N PHE A 51 -7.50 -24.45 -3.10
CA PHE A 51 -7.59 -23.40 -2.10
C PHE A 51 -9.06 -23.06 -1.84
N VAL A 52 -9.78 -23.96 -1.17
CA VAL A 52 -11.20 -23.76 -0.79
C VAL A 52 -11.30 -23.22 0.65
N SER A 53 -10.26 -22.53 1.14
CA SER A 53 -10.20 -22.19 2.56
C SER A 53 -9.21 -21.08 2.89
N ARG A 54 -9.60 -20.23 3.87
CA ARG A 54 -8.77 -19.26 4.60
C ARG A 54 -7.44 -19.82 5.14
N LEU A 55 -7.24 -21.15 5.10
CA LEU A 55 -6.06 -21.85 5.59
C LEU A 55 -4.79 -21.60 4.77
N ASN A 56 -4.88 -21.12 3.51
CA ASN A 56 -3.73 -20.94 2.61
C ASN A 56 -3.71 -19.58 1.87
N ALA A 57 -4.42 -18.57 2.37
CA ALA A 57 -4.53 -17.25 1.73
C ALA A 57 -3.17 -16.56 1.47
N ASN A 58 -2.13 -16.93 2.23
CA ASN A 58 -0.77 -16.43 2.01
C ASN A 58 -0.19 -16.76 0.63
N GLN A 59 -0.54 -17.93 0.06
CA GLN A 59 -0.04 -18.39 -1.24
C GLN A 59 -0.79 -17.72 -2.40
N GLN A 60 -2.08 -17.40 -2.19
CA GLN A 60 -2.97 -16.86 -3.22
C GLN A 60 -2.46 -15.53 -3.79
N LYS A 61 -2.06 -14.57 -2.94
CA LYS A 61 -1.51 -13.29 -3.40
C LYS A 61 -0.29 -13.45 -4.31
N SER A 62 0.58 -14.41 -3.98
CA SER A 62 1.77 -14.72 -4.79
C SER A 62 1.38 -15.34 -6.13
N ASP A 63 0.44 -16.29 -6.13
CA ASP A 63 0.01 -16.99 -7.34
C ASP A 63 -0.70 -16.04 -8.31
N ILE A 64 -1.55 -15.13 -7.81
CA ILE A 64 -2.18 -14.07 -8.60
C ILE A 64 -1.12 -13.17 -9.22
N PHE A 65 -0.21 -12.66 -8.40
CA PHE A 65 0.86 -11.79 -8.88
C PHE A 65 1.70 -12.47 -9.98
N TRP A 66 2.17 -13.70 -9.76
CA TRP A 66 2.98 -14.41 -10.74
C TRP A 66 2.21 -14.80 -12.00
N SER A 67 0.93 -15.15 -11.87
CA SER A 67 0.08 -15.44 -13.03
C SER A 67 -0.02 -14.22 -13.95
N ILE A 68 -0.31 -13.04 -13.38
CA ILE A 68 -0.37 -11.77 -14.13
C ILE A 68 1.00 -11.42 -14.70
N ALA A 69 2.06 -11.49 -13.89
CA ALA A 69 3.41 -11.16 -14.31
C ALA A 69 3.87 -11.99 -15.52
N PHE A 70 3.51 -13.28 -15.59
CA PHE A 70 3.90 -14.15 -16.70
C PHE A 70 2.95 -14.16 -17.90
N LYS A 71 1.65 -13.93 -17.70
CA LYS A 71 0.63 -14.09 -18.74
C LYS A 71 0.10 -12.79 -19.32
N ALA A 72 0.21 -11.67 -18.61
CA ALA A 72 -0.33 -10.41 -19.10
C ALA A 72 0.41 -9.94 -20.37
N GLU A 73 -0.35 -9.38 -21.32
CA GLU A 73 0.21 -8.87 -22.58
C GLU A 73 1.14 -7.67 -22.36
N ASP A 74 0.89 -6.87 -21.31
CA ASP A 74 1.62 -5.64 -20.99
C ASP A 74 2.89 -5.90 -20.15
N GLN A 75 3.78 -6.76 -20.65
CA GLN A 75 4.98 -7.20 -19.93
C GLN A 75 5.88 -6.07 -19.41
N LEU A 76 5.96 -4.92 -20.10
CA LEU A 76 6.68 -3.75 -19.60
C LEU A 76 6.02 -3.16 -18.34
N GLY A 77 4.69 -3.06 -18.33
CA GLY A 77 3.93 -2.57 -17.19
C GLY A 77 4.14 -3.43 -15.95
N GLN A 78 4.03 -4.76 -16.10
CA GLN A 78 4.22 -5.71 -15.01
C GLN A 78 5.63 -5.66 -14.41
N ARG A 79 6.66 -5.51 -15.25
CA ARG A 79 8.05 -5.34 -14.79
C ARG A 79 8.27 -4.03 -14.04
N SER A 80 7.63 -2.95 -14.50
CA SER A 80 7.69 -1.66 -13.82
C SER A 80 6.98 -1.69 -12.47
N VAL A 81 5.80 -2.31 -12.39
CA VAL A 81 5.09 -2.53 -11.11
C VAL A 81 5.95 -3.36 -10.15
N TRP A 82 6.58 -4.43 -10.63
CA TRP A 82 7.49 -5.23 -9.81
C TRP A 82 8.65 -4.40 -9.24
N ASN A 83 9.29 -3.56 -10.08
CA ASN A 83 10.36 -2.67 -9.62
C ASN A 83 9.83 -1.67 -8.58
N MET A 84 8.64 -1.11 -8.78
CA MET A 84 8.02 -0.21 -7.81
C MET A 84 7.72 -0.91 -6.48
N LEU A 85 7.30 -2.18 -6.49
CA LEU A 85 7.12 -2.97 -5.26
C LEU A 85 8.44 -3.17 -4.48
N GLN A 86 9.59 -3.17 -5.17
CA GLN A 86 10.88 -3.25 -4.49
C GLN A 86 11.31 -1.91 -3.89
N ILE A 87 10.88 -0.80 -4.47
CA ILE A 87 11.16 0.56 -3.95
C ILE A 87 10.19 0.88 -2.82
N LEU A 88 8.88 0.85 -3.09
CA LEU A 88 7.79 1.12 -2.15
C LEU A 88 7.34 -0.18 -1.48
N THR A 89 8.27 -0.76 -0.72
CA THR A 89 8.11 -2.08 -0.12
C THR A 89 7.08 -2.11 1.01
N VAL A 90 6.47 -3.29 1.17
CA VAL A 90 5.58 -3.65 2.28
C VAL A 90 6.07 -4.93 2.93
N VAL A 91 6.09 -4.96 4.26
CA VAL A 91 6.51 -6.13 5.04
C VAL A 91 5.28 -6.79 5.66
N PRO A 92 4.80 -7.95 5.13
CA PRO A 92 3.55 -8.56 5.58
C PRO A 92 3.46 -8.82 7.09
N PRO A 93 4.52 -9.25 7.81
CA PRO A 93 4.47 -9.39 9.26
C PRO A 93 4.06 -8.14 10.06
N ASN A 94 4.20 -6.95 9.49
CA ASN A 94 3.83 -5.67 10.14
C ASN A 94 2.38 -5.24 9.83
N ILE A 95 1.62 -6.07 9.11
CA ILE A 95 0.31 -5.73 8.57
C ILE A 95 -0.72 -6.71 9.15
N ASP A 96 -1.74 -6.21 9.82
CA ASP A 96 -2.76 -7.07 10.45
C ASP A 96 -3.49 -7.93 9.39
N ALA A 97 -3.70 -7.35 8.22
CA ALA A 97 -4.27 -8.01 7.05
C ALA A 97 -3.28 -8.83 6.20
N PHE A 98 -2.18 -9.32 6.76
CA PHE A 98 -1.19 -10.10 5.98
C PHE A 98 -1.74 -11.34 5.26
N LYS A 99 -2.89 -11.85 5.73
CA LYS A 99 -3.61 -12.99 5.14
C LYS A 99 -4.65 -12.57 4.10
N GLU A 100 -5.00 -11.29 4.03
CA GLU A 100 -5.91 -10.78 2.99
C GLU A 100 -5.11 -10.65 1.69
N THR A 101 -5.71 -11.04 0.59
CA THR A 101 -5.15 -11.01 -0.76
C THR A 101 -5.50 -9.69 -1.45
N GLU A 102 -6.75 -9.24 -1.31
CA GLU A 102 -7.28 -8.08 -2.04
C GLU A 102 -6.51 -6.80 -1.72
N VAL A 103 -6.12 -6.60 -0.46
CA VAL A 103 -5.36 -5.43 -0.03
C VAL A 103 -3.99 -5.32 -0.73
N TYR A 104 -3.32 -6.45 -1.01
CA TYR A 104 -2.04 -6.46 -1.73
C TYR A 104 -2.23 -6.29 -3.23
N ALA A 105 -3.30 -6.83 -3.79
CA ALA A 105 -3.67 -6.60 -5.19
C ALA A 105 -3.89 -5.09 -5.39
N VAL A 106 -4.80 -4.48 -4.63
CA VAL A 106 -5.10 -3.03 -4.70
C VAL A 106 -3.84 -2.17 -4.54
N TYR A 107 -2.91 -2.56 -3.67
CA TYR A 107 -1.64 -1.84 -3.55
C TYR A 107 -0.80 -1.91 -4.83
N ALA A 108 -0.68 -3.08 -5.44
CA ALA A 108 -0.03 -3.22 -6.73
C ALA A 108 -0.81 -2.47 -7.84
N ASP A 109 -2.13 -2.30 -7.68
CA ASP A 109 -2.96 -1.49 -8.57
C ASP A 109 -2.56 -0.01 -8.54
N ILE A 110 -2.36 0.53 -7.33
CA ILE A 110 -1.87 1.90 -7.13
C ILE A 110 -0.58 2.10 -7.93
N LEU A 111 0.38 1.20 -7.78
CA LEU A 111 1.69 1.32 -8.42
C LEU A 111 1.58 1.41 -9.95
N GLY A 112 0.82 0.52 -10.59
CA GLY A 112 0.72 0.58 -12.04
C GLY A 112 -0.30 1.57 -12.61
N ARG A 113 -1.14 2.22 -11.78
CA ARG A 113 -1.83 3.44 -12.21
C ARG A 113 -0.81 4.56 -12.46
N HIS A 114 0.28 4.57 -11.69
CA HIS A 114 1.31 5.61 -11.72
C HIS A 114 2.59 5.26 -12.50
N ILE A 115 2.69 4.10 -13.18
CA ILE A 115 3.93 3.70 -13.88
C ILE A 115 4.45 4.70 -14.92
N PHE A 116 3.57 5.53 -15.50
CA PHE A 116 3.94 6.57 -16.47
C PHE A 116 3.60 7.98 -15.94
N GLY A 117 3.28 8.09 -14.65
CA GLY A 117 2.84 9.32 -14.00
C GLY A 117 3.97 10.05 -13.26
N ASN A 118 3.57 10.95 -12.36
CA ASN A 118 4.47 11.69 -11.50
C ASN A 118 4.73 10.92 -10.19
N TYR A 119 5.98 10.90 -9.73
CA TYR A 119 6.35 10.20 -8.50
C TYR A 119 5.70 10.77 -7.23
N LEU A 120 5.44 12.08 -7.19
CA LEU A 120 4.73 12.73 -6.09
C LEU A 120 3.28 12.22 -5.99
N ASP A 121 2.60 12.06 -7.13
CA ASP A 121 1.23 11.55 -7.18
C ASP A 121 1.19 10.08 -6.72
N LEU A 122 2.18 9.28 -7.13
CA LEU A 122 2.36 7.91 -6.65
C LEU A 122 2.56 7.87 -5.14
N LEU A 123 3.53 8.63 -4.61
CA LEU A 123 3.80 8.68 -3.19
C LEU A 123 2.57 9.15 -2.41
N LEU A 124 1.82 10.12 -2.94
CA LEU A 124 0.58 10.58 -2.32
C LEU A 124 -0.45 9.47 -2.25
N GLU A 125 -0.74 8.75 -3.33
CA GLU A 125 -1.73 7.66 -3.31
C GLU A 125 -1.30 6.50 -2.40
N VAL A 126 0.00 6.13 -2.42
CA VAL A 126 0.57 5.14 -1.50
C VAL A 126 0.43 5.58 -0.04
N SER A 127 0.66 6.85 0.25
CA SER A 127 0.52 7.41 1.61
C SER A 127 -0.91 7.29 2.16
N TYR A 128 -1.91 7.33 1.28
CA TYR A 128 -3.31 7.18 1.67
C TYR A 128 -3.76 5.71 1.67
N SER A 129 -2.95 4.77 1.17
CA SER A 129 -3.29 3.35 1.23
C SER A 129 -3.25 2.83 2.67
N ALA A 130 -4.29 2.11 3.07
CA ALA A 130 -4.34 1.52 4.41
C ALA A 130 -3.25 0.47 4.62
N LEU A 131 -2.83 -0.23 3.56
CA LEU A 131 -1.73 -1.19 3.60
C LEU A 131 -0.42 -0.53 4.07
N GLN A 132 -0.04 0.59 3.44
CA GLN A 132 1.17 1.31 3.83
C GLN A 132 1.02 1.99 5.20
N GLY A 133 -0.18 2.48 5.48
CA GLY A 133 -0.60 2.95 6.79
C GLY A 133 -0.28 1.97 7.91
N GLU A 134 -0.73 0.72 7.75
CA GLU A 134 -0.53 -0.34 8.75
C GLU A 134 0.95 -0.73 8.82
N HIS A 135 1.57 -0.93 7.66
CA HIS A 135 2.97 -1.30 7.53
C HIS A 135 3.90 -0.34 8.30
N LEU A 136 3.65 0.96 8.23
CA LEU A 136 4.47 2.02 8.83
C LEU A 136 3.74 2.78 9.94
N THR A 137 2.78 2.10 10.56
CA THR A 137 2.22 2.37 11.90
C THR A 137 1.55 3.74 12.12
N TYR A 138 1.20 4.48 11.06
CA TYR A 138 0.53 5.78 11.20
C TYR A 138 -1.01 5.71 11.16
N VAL A 139 -1.61 4.55 10.90
CA VAL A 139 -3.08 4.38 11.04
C VAL A 139 -3.49 4.57 12.50
N GLY A 140 -4.48 5.43 12.73
CA GLY A 140 -4.99 5.72 14.07
C GLY A 140 -4.05 6.58 14.91
N GLY A 141 -2.94 7.06 14.34
CA GLY A 141 -2.02 7.99 15.00
C GLY A 141 -2.75 9.26 15.43
N LYS A 142 -2.51 9.71 16.65
CA LYS A 142 -3.11 10.92 17.23
C LYS A 142 -2.05 11.99 17.38
N SER A 143 -2.42 13.24 17.12
CA SER A 143 -1.53 14.38 17.32
C SER A 143 -1.17 14.56 18.79
N HIS A 144 -0.01 15.18 19.02
CA HIS A 144 0.43 15.58 20.34
C HIS A 144 -0.63 16.44 21.03
N ALA A 145 -1.19 17.41 20.31
CA ALA A 145 -2.22 18.31 20.81
C ALA A 145 -3.45 17.54 21.34
N TYR A 146 -3.96 16.57 20.57
CA TYR A 146 -5.11 15.76 21.00
C TYR A 146 -4.79 14.97 22.27
N ILE A 147 -3.64 14.30 22.32
CA ILE A 147 -3.25 13.48 23.47
C ILE A 147 -3.04 14.36 24.71
N TYR A 148 -2.40 15.51 24.57
CA TYR A 148 -2.19 16.44 25.68
C TYR A 148 -3.53 16.97 26.21
N GLU A 149 -4.44 17.39 25.33
CA GLU A 149 -5.76 17.92 25.71
C GLU A 149 -6.65 16.86 26.39
N LYS A 150 -6.60 15.60 25.96
CA LYS A 150 -7.48 14.52 26.46
C LYS A 150 -6.91 13.70 27.61
N GLU A 151 -5.59 13.47 27.60
CA GLU A 151 -4.90 12.55 28.51
C GLU A 151 -3.89 13.25 29.43
N GLY A 152 -3.55 14.52 29.17
CA GLY A 152 -2.63 15.29 30.01
C GLY A 152 -1.17 14.82 29.97
N ARG A 153 -0.78 14.08 28.92
CA ARG A 153 0.59 13.55 28.75
C ARG A 153 1.22 14.04 27.46
N LEU A 154 2.56 14.05 27.45
CA LEU A 154 3.34 14.29 26.24
C LEU A 154 3.35 13.03 25.36
N SER A 155 3.27 13.22 24.05
CA SER A 155 3.41 12.14 23.05
C SER A 155 4.19 12.64 21.84
N ALA A 156 5.07 11.82 21.27
CA ALA A 156 5.66 12.10 19.97
C ALA A 156 4.76 11.54 18.86
N PRO A 157 4.73 12.16 17.66
CA PRO A 157 4.13 11.55 16.48
C PRO A 157 4.96 10.33 16.03
N ASP A 158 4.34 9.44 15.25
CA ASP A 158 5.05 8.29 14.65
C ASP A 158 5.99 8.77 13.53
N GLU A 159 7.25 8.36 13.59
CA GLU A 159 8.30 8.79 12.66
C GLU A 159 8.58 7.77 11.55
N ASN A 160 7.99 6.57 11.59
CA ASN A 160 8.31 5.48 10.67
C ASN A 160 8.06 5.91 9.21
N TRP A 161 6.84 6.34 8.87
CA TRP A 161 6.54 6.79 7.51
C TRP A 161 7.38 7.99 7.03
N PRO A 162 7.53 9.09 7.80
CA PRO A 162 8.47 10.17 7.46
C PRO A 162 9.90 9.71 7.18
N ARG A 163 10.42 8.80 8.02
CA ARG A 163 11.75 8.24 7.85
C ARG A 163 11.83 7.45 6.55
N GLU A 164 10.92 6.52 6.32
CA GLU A 164 10.94 5.71 5.10
C GLU A 164 10.80 6.56 3.83
N VAL A 165 9.91 7.57 3.83
CA VAL A 165 9.76 8.49 2.70
C VAL A 165 11.07 9.20 2.39
N MET A 166 11.72 9.80 3.39
CA MET A 166 12.96 10.55 3.15
C MET A 166 14.16 9.64 2.90
N GLN A 167 14.27 8.53 3.64
CA GLN A 167 15.45 7.67 3.65
C GLN A 167 15.48 6.68 2.50
N LEU A 168 14.38 5.96 2.29
CA LEU A 168 14.35 4.80 1.39
C LEU A 168 13.57 5.07 0.11
N PHE A 169 12.51 5.88 0.18
CA PHE A 169 11.60 6.07 -0.96
C PHE A 169 11.87 7.33 -1.77
N SER A 170 12.71 8.26 -1.34
CA SER A 170 12.96 9.48 -2.11
C SER A 170 14.41 9.97 -2.06
N ILE A 171 14.73 10.88 -1.15
CA ILE A 171 15.93 11.73 -1.20
C ILE A 171 17.21 11.04 -0.71
N GLY A 172 17.10 9.96 0.07
CA GLY A 172 18.25 9.24 0.62
C GLY A 172 18.82 9.89 1.89
N LEU A 173 19.89 9.32 2.44
CA LEU A 173 20.53 9.78 3.68
C LEU A 173 21.47 10.96 3.49
N PHE A 174 22.16 11.01 2.35
CA PHE A 174 23.21 11.97 2.06
C PHE A 174 22.93 12.68 0.76
N LYS A 175 23.31 13.96 0.70
CA LYS A 175 23.23 14.74 -0.52
C LYS A 175 24.22 14.18 -1.53
N LEU A 176 23.80 14.11 -2.78
CA LEU A 176 24.61 13.59 -3.88
C LEU A 176 24.78 14.68 -4.95
N ASN A 177 25.95 14.71 -5.56
CA ASN A 177 26.19 15.44 -6.80
C ASN A 177 25.41 14.78 -7.97
N GLU A 178 25.33 15.46 -9.11
CA GLU A 178 24.64 14.94 -10.30
C GLU A 178 25.23 13.61 -10.82
N ASP A 179 26.49 13.33 -10.52
CA ASP A 179 27.17 12.08 -10.87
C ASP A 179 26.95 10.94 -9.85
N GLY A 180 26.18 11.20 -8.79
CA GLY A 180 25.86 10.25 -7.72
C GLY A 180 26.92 10.13 -6.63
N THR A 181 28.00 10.92 -6.67
CA THR A 181 28.99 10.96 -5.58
C THR A 181 28.47 11.78 -4.39
N PRO A 182 28.84 11.45 -3.14
CA PRO A 182 28.44 12.24 -1.97
C PRO A 182 28.93 13.69 -2.05
N GLU A 183 28.04 14.63 -1.70
CA GLU A 183 28.41 16.03 -1.49
C GLU A 183 29.13 16.15 -0.13
N LEU A 184 30.35 16.69 -0.16
CA LEU A 184 31.19 16.85 1.03
C LEU A 184 31.17 18.29 1.53
N ASP A 185 31.26 18.48 2.84
CA ASP A 185 31.46 19.78 3.47
C ASP A 185 32.93 20.25 3.36
N GLU A 186 33.24 21.43 3.91
CA GLU A 186 34.60 22.00 3.92
C GLU A 186 35.64 21.11 4.63
N ASN A 187 35.19 20.17 5.47
CA ASN A 187 36.04 19.23 6.22
C ASN A 187 36.13 17.85 5.55
N GLY A 188 35.47 17.66 4.40
CA GLY A 188 35.44 16.39 3.68
C GLY A 188 34.44 15.37 4.24
N VAL A 189 33.43 15.81 4.99
CA VAL A 189 32.38 14.95 5.58
C VAL A 189 31.12 14.99 4.71
N GLU A 190 30.50 13.82 4.49
CA GLU A 190 29.24 13.70 3.74
C GLU A 190 28.11 14.49 4.41
N GLN A 191 27.38 15.27 3.61
CA GLN A 191 26.28 16.07 4.12
C GLN A 191 24.98 15.27 4.20
N ALA A 192 24.36 15.23 5.37
CA ALA A 192 23.02 14.64 5.53
C ALA A 192 21.95 15.44 4.77
N THR A 193 20.96 14.75 4.22
CA THR A 193 19.83 15.37 3.49
C THR A 193 18.81 16.03 4.42
N TYR A 194 18.65 15.51 5.64
CA TYR A 194 17.71 15.99 6.65
C TYR A 194 18.24 15.69 8.06
N GLY A 195 17.73 16.42 9.05
CA GLY A 195 18.00 16.21 10.47
C GLY A 195 16.84 15.58 11.22
N ASN A 196 17.03 15.34 12.52
CA ASN A 196 15.97 14.81 13.37
C ASN A 196 14.79 15.79 13.52
N GLU A 197 15.05 17.09 13.48
CA GLU A 197 14.00 18.12 13.53
C GLU A 197 13.08 18.07 12.30
N ASP A 198 13.64 17.77 11.12
CA ASP A 198 12.86 17.59 9.90
C ASP A 198 11.96 16.36 10.02
N ILE A 199 12.49 15.22 10.48
CA ILE A 199 11.71 14.00 10.73
C ILE A 199 10.55 14.27 11.67
N MET A 200 10.82 14.89 12.82
CA MET A 200 9.79 15.20 13.81
C MET A 200 8.72 16.16 13.27
N SER A 201 9.11 17.10 12.41
CA SER A 201 8.19 18.06 11.79
C SER A 201 7.31 17.35 10.77
N PHE A 202 7.90 16.57 9.85
CA PHE A 202 7.16 15.77 8.87
C PHE A 202 6.23 14.76 9.56
N ALA A 203 6.65 14.14 10.66
CA ALA A 203 5.85 13.19 11.44
C ALA A 203 4.53 13.77 11.94
N ARG A 204 4.49 15.06 12.30
CA ARG A 204 3.24 15.74 12.68
C ARG A 204 2.22 15.72 11.55
N GLY A 205 2.70 15.72 10.30
CA GLY A 205 1.92 15.59 9.08
C GLY A 205 1.11 14.29 8.96
N TRP A 206 1.55 13.21 9.61
CA TRP A 206 1.02 11.85 9.42
C TRP A 206 0.13 11.38 10.58
N THR A 207 -0.60 12.31 11.17
CA THR A 207 -1.55 12.07 12.26
C THR A 207 -2.99 12.10 11.74
N GLY A 208 -3.88 11.34 12.36
CA GLY A 208 -5.31 11.35 12.08
C GLY A 208 -5.76 10.51 10.88
N PHE A 209 -4.90 9.69 10.29
CA PHE A 209 -5.28 8.77 9.22
C PHE A 209 -6.09 7.61 9.78
N LEU A 210 -7.30 7.39 9.27
CA LEU A 210 -8.20 6.32 9.69
C LEU A 210 -8.72 5.52 8.48
N ARG A 211 -8.91 4.22 8.70
CA ARG A 211 -9.59 3.33 7.76
C ARG A 211 -11.08 3.64 7.71
N HIS A 212 -11.70 3.40 6.55
CA HIS A 212 -13.15 3.43 6.44
C HIS A 212 -13.77 2.18 7.08
N PRO A 213 -15.04 2.24 7.52
CA PRO A 213 -15.82 1.02 7.76
C PRO A 213 -15.81 0.14 6.52
N SER A 214 -15.74 -1.17 6.72
CA SER A 214 -15.80 -2.13 5.62
C SER A 214 -17.11 -1.98 4.85
N ARG A 215 -17.02 -2.02 3.51
CA ARG A 215 -18.17 -2.07 2.60
C ARG A 215 -18.43 -3.52 2.19
N GLY A 216 -19.55 -3.78 1.53
CA GLY A 216 -19.79 -5.09 0.94
C GLY A 216 -18.74 -5.42 -0.13
N ASN A 217 -18.54 -6.71 -0.40
CA ASN A 217 -17.70 -7.21 -1.49
C ASN A 217 -16.19 -6.93 -1.37
N ILE A 218 -15.67 -6.80 -0.15
CA ILE A 218 -14.22 -6.69 0.09
C ILE A 218 -13.78 -7.70 1.16
N GLU A 219 -12.53 -8.13 1.11
CA GLU A 219 -11.90 -8.89 2.19
C GLU A 219 -11.72 -8.00 3.43
N SER A 220 -12.31 -8.41 4.55
CA SER A 220 -12.15 -7.73 5.83
C SER A 220 -12.45 -8.68 6.98
N HIS A 221 -11.55 -8.74 7.96
CA HIS A 221 -11.72 -9.58 9.15
C HIS A 221 -12.14 -8.81 10.41
N ASP A 222 -11.89 -7.50 10.45
CA ASP A 222 -12.13 -6.62 11.61
C ASP A 222 -13.21 -5.56 11.35
N GLY A 223 -13.90 -5.64 10.22
CA GLY A 223 -14.94 -4.69 9.83
C GLY A 223 -14.39 -3.33 9.36
N GLN A 224 -13.09 -3.21 9.13
CA GLN A 224 -12.47 -2.03 8.53
C GLN A 224 -12.04 -2.32 7.08
N SER A 225 -12.22 -1.33 6.22
CA SER A 225 -11.75 -1.38 4.83
C SER A 225 -10.26 -1.04 4.76
N ARG A 226 -9.51 -1.90 4.08
CA ARG A 226 -8.09 -1.67 3.76
C ARG A 226 -7.83 -1.43 2.27
N VAL A 227 -8.86 -1.60 1.45
CA VAL A 227 -8.80 -1.38 0.00
C VAL A 227 -9.17 0.05 -0.36
N ASP A 228 -9.94 0.73 0.49
CA ASP A 228 -10.29 2.13 0.32
C ASP A 228 -9.18 3.05 0.88
N PRO A 229 -8.92 4.22 0.25
CA PRO A 229 -7.96 5.17 0.77
C PRO A 229 -8.40 5.65 2.16
N MET A 230 -7.45 5.79 3.08
CA MET A 230 -7.71 6.31 4.42
C MET A 230 -8.25 7.74 4.36
N HIS A 231 -9.09 8.10 5.33
CA HIS A 231 -9.54 9.47 5.52
C HIS A 231 -8.84 10.11 6.73
N ILE A 232 -8.85 11.43 6.76
CA ILE A 232 -8.28 12.20 7.88
C ILE A 232 -9.39 12.53 8.87
N ASN A 233 -9.22 12.14 10.12
CA ASN A 233 -10.00 12.63 11.25
C ASN A 233 -9.42 13.97 11.74
N PRO A 234 -10.15 15.08 11.61
CA PRO A 234 -9.65 16.40 12.00
C PRO A 234 -9.32 16.54 13.49
N GLU A 235 -9.96 15.76 14.36
CA GLU A 235 -9.68 15.80 15.81
C GLU A 235 -8.31 15.19 16.15
N TYR A 236 -7.91 14.15 15.42
CA TYR A 236 -6.64 13.45 15.62
C TYR A 236 -5.50 14.08 14.82
N ARG A 237 -5.82 14.91 13.84
CA ARG A 237 -4.84 15.62 13.00
C ARG A 237 -4.12 16.68 13.83
N ASP A 238 -2.84 16.86 13.58
CA ASP A 238 -2.12 18.03 14.09
C ASP A 238 -2.71 19.32 13.50
N ARG A 239 -2.98 20.32 14.33
CA ARG A 239 -3.56 21.61 13.90
C ARG A 239 -2.52 22.48 13.20
N PHE A 240 -1.23 22.27 13.49
CA PHE A 240 -0.10 23.00 12.92
C PHE A 240 0.98 22.01 12.46
N PRO A 241 0.67 21.20 11.43
CA PRO A 241 1.62 20.23 10.89
C PRO A 241 2.77 20.91 10.15
#